data_AF-A0A1M4JMG7-F1
#
_entry.id   AF-A0A1M4JMG7-F1
#
_cell.length_a   1.000
_cell.length_b   1.000
_cell.length_c   1.000
_cell.angle_alpha   90.00
_cell.angle_beta   90.00
_cell.angle_gamma   90.00
#
_symmetry.space_group_name_H-M   'P 1'
#
loop_
_entity.id
_entity.type
_entity.pdbx_description
1 polymer ?
#
loop_
_entity_poly.entity_id
_entity_poly.type
_entity_poly.pdbx_seq_one_letter_code
_entity_poly.pdbx_strand_id
1 'polypeptide(L)'
;MIALLHASPDSLIARRLGSTSAPRSAHWFVWLSLIWSIWLFVTPLYEPRYFSQWFWPTMASYAVFLALYACAYYRHRRYLRWCVAGMAALAFALLPYNPGAQCYIIYACAFLAFCFPPLRAVAGMLLLLGAFALAW
;
A
#
# COMPACT_ATOMS: atom_id res chain seq x y z
N MET A 1 22.36 0.59 -23.19
CA MET A 1 21.87 0.34 -21.81
C MET A 1 20.94 1.45 -21.30
N ILE A 2 19.86 1.81 -22.02
CA ILE A 2 18.80 2.75 -21.51
C ILE A 2 17.43 2.37 -22.12
N ALA A 3 16.99 1.12 -21.95
CA ALA A 3 15.71 0.63 -22.49
C ALA A 3 14.77 0.03 -21.42
N LEU A 4 15.10 0.15 -20.13
CA LEU A 4 14.35 -0.46 -19.02
C LEU A 4 13.32 0.46 -18.36
N LEU A 5 13.14 1.69 -18.86
CA LEU A 5 12.16 2.66 -18.35
C LEU A 5 11.03 2.94 -19.36
N HIS A 6 10.69 1.98 -20.21
CA HIS A 6 9.46 2.08 -20.98
C HIS A 6 8.29 1.79 -20.02
N ALA A 7 7.69 2.84 -19.46
CA ALA A 7 6.47 2.72 -18.67
C ALA A 7 5.42 2.01 -19.54
N SER A 8 5.10 0.76 -19.21
CA SER A 8 4.22 -0.03 -20.08
C SER A 8 2.88 0.70 -20.22
N PRO A 9 2.28 0.75 -21.43
CA PRO A 9 1.02 1.45 -21.71
C PRO A 9 -0.17 0.95 -20.88
N ASP A 10 -0.02 -0.17 -20.16
CA ASP A 10 -1.01 -0.74 -19.23
C ASP A 10 -0.77 -0.39 -17.75
N SER A 11 0.16 0.52 -17.44
CA SER A 11 0.36 1.00 -16.08
C SER A 11 -0.84 1.81 -15.59
N LEU A 12 -1.13 1.82 -14.28
CA LEU A 12 -2.22 2.63 -13.71
C LEU A 12 -2.05 4.11 -14.03
N ILE A 13 -0.80 4.55 -14.17
CA ILE A 13 -0.41 5.88 -14.62
C ILE A 13 -0.80 6.09 -16.10
N ALA A 14 -0.51 5.15 -17.00
CA ALA A 14 -0.93 5.24 -18.41
C ALA A 14 -2.46 5.16 -18.59
N ARG A 15 -3.20 4.44 -17.72
CA ARG A 15 -4.67 4.42 -17.77
C ARG A 15 -5.32 5.66 -17.13
N ARG A 16 -4.64 6.32 -16.17
CA ARG A 16 -5.01 7.68 -15.73
C ARG A 16 -4.69 8.69 -16.83
N LEU A 17 -3.47 8.72 -17.36
CA LEU A 17 -3.00 9.66 -18.39
C LEU A 17 -3.60 9.44 -19.79
N GLY A 18 -4.07 8.24 -20.10
CA GLY A 18 -4.77 7.90 -21.36
C GLY A 18 -6.22 8.37 -21.38
N SER A 19 -6.76 8.81 -20.23
CA SER A 19 -7.86 9.77 -20.24
C SER A 19 -7.25 11.13 -20.49
N THR A 20 -7.57 11.74 -21.62
CA THR A 20 -7.08 13.03 -22.15
C THR A 20 -7.32 14.25 -21.23
N SER A 21 -7.63 14.02 -19.95
CA SER A 21 -7.97 15.01 -18.94
C SER A 21 -7.47 14.66 -17.53
N ALA A 22 -6.61 13.63 -17.34
CA ALA A 22 -6.05 13.39 -16.01
C ALA A 22 -5.04 14.48 -15.63
N PRO A 23 -5.34 15.31 -14.62
CA PRO A 23 -4.47 16.43 -14.28
C PRO A 23 -3.16 15.92 -13.67
N ARG A 24 -2.09 16.71 -13.81
CA ARG A 24 -0.81 16.54 -13.08
C ARG A 24 -1.02 16.30 -11.56
N SER A 25 -2.16 16.69 -11.00
CA SER A 25 -2.58 16.43 -9.61
C SER A 25 -2.66 14.93 -9.25
N ALA A 26 -2.88 14.04 -10.20
CA ALA A 26 -2.96 12.60 -9.94
C ALA A 26 -1.63 12.03 -9.40
N HIS A 27 -0.49 12.62 -9.76
CA HIS A 27 0.82 12.27 -9.21
C HIS A 27 0.99 12.81 -7.79
N TRP A 28 0.42 13.99 -7.48
CA TRP A 28 0.49 14.57 -6.15
C TRP A 28 -0.30 13.77 -5.12
N PHE A 29 -1.45 13.20 -5.52
CA PHE A 29 -2.24 12.29 -4.68
C PHE A 29 -1.46 11.05 -4.21
N VAL A 30 -0.51 10.56 -5.02
CA VAL A 30 0.38 9.46 -4.65
C VAL A 30 1.25 9.86 -3.46
N TRP A 31 1.89 11.02 -3.54
CA TRP A 31 2.72 11.57 -2.47
C TRP A 31 1.92 11.97 -1.22
N LEU A 32 0.72 12.52 -1.41
CA LEU A 32 -0.20 12.81 -0.30
C LEU A 32 -0.65 11.55 0.43
N SER A 33 -0.84 10.43 -0.29
CA SER A 33 -1.18 9.17 0.38
C SER A 33 -0.05 8.72 1.29
N LEU A 34 1.23 8.83 0.86
CA LEU A 34 2.41 8.49 1.65
C LEU A 34 2.53 9.27 2.96
N ILE A 35 2.04 10.52 3.03
CA ILE A 35 1.97 11.26 4.31
C ILE A 35 1.25 10.45 5.38
N TRP A 36 0.27 9.64 4.99
CA TRP A 36 -0.51 8.85 5.93
C TRP A 36 0.30 7.70 6.56
N SER A 37 1.44 7.29 5.99
CA SER A 37 2.36 6.35 6.66
C SER A 37 3.11 6.96 7.84
N ILE A 38 2.97 8.26 8.10
CA ILE A 38 3.55 8.89 9.31
C ILE A 38 3.01 8.26 10.59
N TRP A 39 1.76 7.78 10.56
CA TRP A 39 1.13 7.06 11.68
C TRP A 39 1.87 5.78 12.05
N LEU A 40 2.56 5.15 11.10
CA LEU A 40 3.43 3.99 11.36
C LEU A 40 4.54 4.32 12.38
N PHE A 41 5.02 5.56 12.38
CA PHE A 41 6.05 6.04 13.31
C PHE A 41 5.44 6.67 14.56
N VAL A 42 4.28 7.33 14.43
CA VAL A 42 3.63 8.05 15.53
C VAL A 42 2.93 7.10 16.51
N THR A 43 2.26 6.05 16.03
CA THR A 43 1.52 5.10 16.90
C THR A 43 2.37 4.43 18.00
N PRO A 44 3.57 3.89 17.72
CA PRO A 44 4.39 3.26 18.76
C PRO A 44 5.03 4.27 19.74
N LEU A 45 5.04 5.57 19.43
CA LEU A 45 5.43 6.60 20.40
C LEU A 45 4.38 6.81 21.50
N TYR A 46 3.10 6.49 21.24
CA TYR A 46 2.04 6.60 22.23
C TYR A 46 2.01 5.43 23.22
N GLU A 47 2.63 4.29 22.88
CA GLU A 47 2.59 3.08 23.70
C GLU A 47 4.01 2.59 24.06
N PRO A 48 4.51 2.92 25.28
CA PRO A 48 5.87 2.57 25.72
C PRO A 48 6.18 1.07 25.67
N ARG A 49 5.14 0.23 25.71
CA ARG A 49 5.22 -1.24 25.70
C ARG A 49 5.85 -1.80 24.41
N TYR A 50 5.67 -1.11 23.29
CA TYR A 50 6.23 -1.50 21.99
C TYR A 50 7.51 -0.73 21.65
N PHE A 51 7.91 0.25 22.47
CA PHE A 51 8.96 1.22 22.16
C PHE A 51 10.38 0.62 22.04
N SER A 52 10.63 -0.56 22.61
CA SER A 52 11.97 -1.18 22.58
C SER A 52 12.27 -1.94 21.27
N GLN A 53 11.26 -2.49 20.59
CA GLN A 53 11.46 -3.39 19.44
C GLN A 53 10.75 -2.95 18.16
N TRP A 54 9.98 -1.85 18.16
CA TRP A 54 9.24 -1.40 16.97
C TRP A 54 10.14 -0.87 15.85
N PHE A 55 11.28 -0.24 16.14
CA PHE A 55 12.05 0.53 15.15
C PHE A 55 12.52 -0.31 13.96
N TRP A 56 13.22 -1.43 14.21
CA TRP A 56 13.73 -2.33 13.17
C TRP A 56 12.63 -2.97 12.29
N PRO A 57 11.59 -3.61 12.84
CA PRO A 57 10.51 -4.19 12.04
C PRO A 57 9.70 -3.11 11.30
N THR A 58 9.51 -1.92 11.89
CA THR A 58 8.85 -0.79 11.23
C THR A 58 9.68 -0.29 10.03
N MET A 59 11.00 -0.17 10.19
CA MET A 59 11.87 0.27 9.10
C MET A 59 11.97 -0.77 7.98
N ALA A 60 12.09 -2.06 8.34
CA ALA A 60 12.11 -3.16 7.37
C ALA A 60 10.80 -3.26 6.60
N SER A 61 9.65 -3.23 7.28
CA SER A 61 8.33 -3.25 6.65
C SER A 61 8.10 -2.00 5.77
N TYR A 62 8.56 -0.82 6.21
CA TYR A 62 8.46 0.41 5.43
C TYR A 62 9.28 0.36 4.13
N ALA A 63 10.51 -0.19 4.18
CA ALA A 63 11.32 -0.38 2.98
C ALA A 63 10.65 -1.33 1.97
N VAL A 64 10.09 -2.44 2.46
CA VAL A 64 9.34 -3.38 1.59
C VAL A 64 8.07 -2.72 1.06
N PHE A 65 7.35 -1.96 1.89
CA PHE A 65 6.17 -1.22 1.47
C PHE A 65 6.49 -0.23 0.34
N LEU A 66 7.56 0.56 0.45
CA LEU A 66 8.01 1.47 -0.60
C LEU A 66 8.30 0.75 -1.92
N ALA A 67 8.97 -0.41 -1.86
CA ALA A 67 9.24 -1.22 -3.04
C ALA A 67 7.95 -1.76 -3.68
N LEU A 68 7.01 -2.25 -2.87
CA LEU A 68 5.70 -2.71 -3.33
C LEU A 68 4.85 -1.57 -3.88
N TYR A 69 4.91 -0.39 -3.27
CA TYR A 69 4.19 0.80 -3.67
C TYR A 69 4.69 1.33 -5.02
N ALA A 70 6.01 1.40 -5.20
CA ALA A 70 6.62 1.70 -6.50
C ALA A 70 6.23 0.65 -7.54
N CYS A 71 6.29 -0.65 -7.21
CA CYS A 71 5.85 -1.70 -8.13
C CYS A 71 4.36 -1.59 -8.50
N ALA A 72 3.49 -1.23 -7.56
CA ALA A 72 2.06 -1.08 -7.81
C ALA A 72 1.74 0.07 -8.78
N TYR A 73 2.51 1.16 -8.72
CA TYR A 73 2.31 2.33 -9.59
C TYR A 73 2.99 2.19 -10.96
N TYR A 74 4.22 1.68 -10.99
CA TYR A 74 5.04 1.67 -12.21
C TYR A 74 4.95 0.36 -13.01
N ARG A 75 4.51 -0.75 -12.40
CA ARG A 75 4.51 -2.08 -13.03
C ARG A 75 3.11 -2.48 -13.53
N HIS A 76 3.09 -3.48 -14.42
CA HIS A 76 1.91 -4.00 -15.08
C HIS A 76 0.84 -4.53 -14.09
N ARG A 77 -0.46 -4.37 -14.41
CA ARG A 77 -1.63 -4.75 -13.58
C ARG A 77 -1.62 -6.18 -13.01
N ARG A 78 -0.92 -7.12 -13.65
CA ARG A 78 -0.75 -8.49 -13.12
C ARG A 78 0.01 -8.53 -11.79
N TYR A 79 0.93 -7.59 -11.57
CA TYR A 79 1.73 -7.50 -10.34
C TYR A 79 1.00 -6.74 -9.23
N LEU A 80 -0.05 -5.99 -9.57
CA LEU A 80 -0.82 -5.20 -8.62
C LEU A 80 -1.48 -6.09 -7.55
N ARG A 81 -2.01 -7.25 -7.95
CA ARG A 81 -2.57 -8.23 -7.01
C ARG A 81 -1.52 -8.77 -6.03
N TRP A 82 -0.30 -9.02 -6.53
CA TRP A 82 0.84 -9.43 -5.70
C TRP A 82 1.29 -8.31 -4.76
N CYS A 83 1.26 -7.05 -5.22
CA CYS A 83 1.58 -5.90 -4.38
C CYS A 83 0.54 -5.72 -3.26
N VAL A 84 -0.76 -5.84 -3.58
CA VAL A 84 -1.86 -5.82 -2.60
C VAL A 84 -1.69 -6.94 -1.57
N ALA A 85 -1.43 -8.16 -2.02
CA ALA A 85 -1.19 -9.30 -1.13
C ALA A 85 0.05 -9.08 -0.24
N GLY A 86 1.13 -8.53 -0.79
CA GLY A 86 2.33 -8.19 -0.03
C GLY A 86 2.10 -7.09 1.02
N MET A 87 1.33 -6.05 0.68
CA MET A 87 0.96 -4.99 1.62
C MET A 87 0.06 -5.53 2.75
N ALA A 88 -0.89 -6.41 2.43
CA ALA A 88 -1.71 -7.08 3.43
C ALA A 88 -0.86 -7.97 4.36
N ALA A 89 0.05 -8.77 3.79
CA ALA A 89 0.96 -9.62 4.58
C ALA A 89 1.86 -8.79 5.51
N LEU A 90 2.38 -7.66 5.04
CA LEU A 90 3.13 -6.71 5.87
C LEU A 90 2.29 -6.17 7.02
N ALA A 91 1.00 -5.88 6.79
CA ALA A 91 0.11 -5.43 7.84
C ALA A 91 -0.04 -6.47 8.97
N PHE A 92 -0.29 -7.73 8.62
CA PHE A 92 -0.39 -8.81 9.61
C PHE A 92 0.95 -9.11 10.31
N ALA A 93 2.06 -9.07 9.58
CA ALA A 93 3.38 -9.32 10.15
C ALA A 93 3.82 -8.21 11.11
N LEU A 94 3.45 -6.95 10.83
CA LEU A 94 3.80 -5.81 11.68
C LEU A 94 2.81 -5.63 12.85
N LEU A 95 1.60 -6.18 12.74
CA LEU A 95 0.54 -6.09 13.76
C LEU A 95 0.99 -6.34 15.21
N PRO A 96 1.70 -7.44 15.55
CA PRO A 96 2.11 -7.70 16.93
C PRO A 96 3.21 -6.75 17.45
N TYR A 97 3.89 -6.04 16.55
CA TYR A 97 5.01 -5.16 16.88
C TYR A 97 4.63 -3.67 16.84
N ASN A 98 3.62 -3.30 16.05
CA ASN A 98 3.22 -1.92 15.84
C ASN A 98 1.74 -1.83 15.42
N PRO A 99 0.86 -1.23 16.25
CA PRO A 99 -0.55 -1.02 15.90
C PRO A 99 -0.74 -0.09 14.69
N GLY A 100 0.30 0.67 14.30
CA GLY A 100 0.35 1.47 13.08
C GLY A 100 0.27 0.64 11.79
N ALA A 101 0.39 -0.69 11.87
CA ALA A 101 0.27 -1.61 10.73
C ALA A 101 -1.08 -1.50 9.98
N GLN A 102 -2.12 -0.96 10.62
CA GLN A 102 -3.39 -0.57 9.99
C GLN A 102 -3.16 0.29 8.74
N CYS A 103 -2.05 1.02 8.69
CA CYS A 103 -1.75 1.86 7.55
C CYS A 103 -1.65 1.06 6.25
N TYR A 104 -0.98 -0.08 6.31
CA TYR A 104 -0.79 -0.98 5.16
C TYR A 104 -2.09 -1.62 4.69
N ILE A 105 -3.05 -1.88 5.58
CA ILE A 105 -4.40 -2.37 5.20
C ILE A 105 -5.12 -1.32 4.36
N ILE A 106 -5.10 -0.05 4.73
CA ILE A 106 -5.78 1.00 3.95
C ILE A 106 -5.18 1.09 2.54
N TYR A 107 -3.86 1.04 2.42
CA TYR A 107 -3.23 0.99 1.10
C TYR A 107 -3.64 -0.26 0.31
N ALA A 108 -3.61 -1.44 0.93
CA ALA A 108 -4.03 -2.68 0.29
C ALA A 108 -5.47 -2.57 -0.24
N CYS A 109 -6.40 -2.07 0.57
CA CYS A 109 -7.78 -1.80 0.18
C CYS A 109 -7.87 -0.80 -0.99
N ALA A 110 -7.18 0.33 -0.90
CA ALA A 110 -7.17 1.34 -1.97
C ALA A 110 -6.70 0.76 -3.31
N PHE A 111 -5.67 -0.09 -3.31
CA PHE A 111 -5.19 -0.77 -4.51
C PHE A 111 -6.10 -1.91 -4.97
N LEU A 112 -6.86 -2.54 -4.07
CA LEU A 112 -7.83 -3.60 -4.37
C LEU A 112 -8.97 -3.09 -5.25
N ALA A 113 -9.39 -1.83 -5.05
CA ALA A 113 -10.37 -1.14 -5.90
C ALA A 113 -9.95 -1.05 -7.37
N PHE A 114 -8.64 -1.02 -7.66
CA PHE A 114 -8.12 -0.95 -9.01
C PHE A 114 -7.87 -2.33 -9.65
N CYS A 115 -7.86 -3.39 -8.83
CA CYS A 115 -7.62 -4.77 -9.27
C CYS A 115 -8.89 -5.49 -9.73
N PHE A 116 -10.04 -5.21 -9.11
CA PHE A 116 -11.26 -5.98 -9.25
C PHE A 116 -12.48 -5.09 -9.56
N PRO A 117 -13.55 -5.66 -10.15
CA PRO A 117 -14.84 -4.96 -10.25
C PRO A 117 -15.39 -4.62 -8.86
N PRO A 118 -16.20 -3.56 -8.73
CA PRO A 118 -16.53 -2.92 -7.45
C PRO A 118 -17.07 -3.90 -6.39
N LEU A 119 -17.97 -4.81 -6.75
CA LEU A 119 -18.50 -5.84 -5.83
C LEU A 119 -17.41 -6.76 -5.26
N ARG A 120 -16.49 -7.24 -6.11
CA ARG A 120 -15.37 -8.09 -5.68
C ARG A 120 -14.32 -7.31 -4.89
N ALA A 121 -14.11 -6.04 -5.25
CA ALA A 121 -13.22 -5.16 -4.52
C ALA A 121 -13.74 -4.90 -3.11
N VAL A 122 -15.02 -4.56 -2.96
CA VAL A 122 -15.66 -4.38 -1.65
C VAL A 122 -15.62 -5.67 -0.83
N ALA A 123 -15.94 -6.82 -1.42
CA ALA A 123 -15.82 -8.11 -0.73
C ALA A 123 -14.39 -8.38 -0.24
N GLY A 124 -13.37 -8.12 -1.07
CA GLY A 124 -11.97 -8.26 -0.69
C GLY A 124 -11.53 -7.28 0.40
N MET A 125 -11.99 -6.04 0.36
CA MET A 125 -11.75 -5.04 1.40
C MET A 125 -12.37 -5.47 2.73
N LEU A 126 -13.64 -5.92 2.72
CA LEU A 126 -14.32 -6.40 3.91
C LEU A 126 -13.64 -7.64 4.49
N LEU A 127 -13.17 -8.55 3.65
CA LEU A 127 -12.43 -9.73 4.08
C LEU A 127 -11.09 -9.34 4.73
N LEU A 128 -10.33 -8.43 4.13
CA LEU A 128 -9.08 -7.93 4.70
C LEU A 128 -9.30 -7.20 6.03
N LEU A 129 -10.30 -6.32 6.09
CA LEU A 129 -10.66 -5.60 7.31
C LEU A 129 -11.12 -6.54 8.41
N GLY A 130 -11.98 -7.52 8.08
CA GLY A 130 -12.45 -8.53 9.02
C GLY A 130 -11.30 -9.41 9.54
N ALA A 131 -10.43 -9.88 8.65
CA ALA A 131 -9.25 -10.66 9.05
C ALA A 131 -8.29 -9.84 9.92
N PHE A 132 -8.07 -8.56 9.60
CA PHE A 132 -7.24 -7.67 10.40
C PHE A 132 -7.85 -7.38 11.77
N ALA A 133 -9.16 -7.15 11.84
CA ALA A 133 -9.88 -6.94 13.10
C ALA A 133 -9.91 -8.19 13.99
N LEU A 134 -9.89 -9.39 13.41
CA LEU A 134 -9.78 -10.65 14.16
C LEU A 134 -8.36 -10.92 14.69
N ALA A 135 -7.34 -10.32 14.05
CA ALA A 135 -5.95 -10.49 14.42
C ALA A 135 -5.45 -9.43 15.42
N TRP A 136 -6.21 -8.33 15.56
CA TRP A 136 -5.94 -7.20 16.46
C TRP A 136 -6.45 -7.51 17.88
#